data_AF-A0A380DWX6-F1
#
_entry.id   AF-A0A380DWX6-F1
#
_cell.length_a   1.000
_cell.length_b   1.000
_cell.length_c   1.000
_cell.angle_alpha   90.00
_cell.angle_beta   90.00
_cell.angle_gamma   90.00
#
_symmetry.space_group_name_H-M   'P 1'
#
loop_
_entity.id
_entity.type
_entity.pdbx_description
1 polymer ?
#
loop_
_entity_poly.entity_id
_entity_poly.type
_entity_poly.pdbx_seq_one_letter_code
_entity_poly.pdbx_strand_id
1 'polypeptide(L)'
;MMSKSSKKSNDTIAETFKDIIPLSFGEEIGNAASHGLAALLTLLVLPYAAVHSYIANGTLASVSMSIYVISIFMMFISSTIYHSMQNETPHKYILRIIDHSMIYVAISGTYTPIC
;
A
#
# COMPACT_ATOMS: atom_id res chain seq x y z
N MET A 1 -7.31 38.89 -7.85
CA MET A 1 -5.90 38.62 -7.46
C MET A 1 -5.71 37.31 -6.66
N MET A 2 -6.73 36.43 -6.49
CA MET A 2 -6.61 35.16 -5.73
C MET A 2 -6.03 33.96 -6.51
N SER A 3 -5.80 34.06 -7.82
CA SER A 3 -5.36 32.93 -8.66
C SER A 3 -3.86 32.60 -8.56
N LYS A 4 -2.99 33.60 -8.33
CA LYS A 4 -1.52 33.39 -8.30
C LYS A 4 -1.03 32.65 -7.05
N SER A 5 -1.77 32.71 -5.94
CA SER A 5 -1.40 32.05 -4.68
C SER A 5 -1.59 30.53 -4.73
N SER A 6 -2.72 30.07 -5.30
CA SER A 6 -3.01 28.64 -5.49
C SER A 6 -2.05 27.96 -6.45
N LYS A 7 -1.65 28.65 -7.53
CA LYS A 7 -0.68 28.12 -8.51
C LYS A 7 0.71 27.93 -7.87
N LYS A 8 1.20 28.93 -7.13
CA LYS A 8 2.47 28.88 -6.40
C LYS A 8 2.51 27.77 -5.34
N SER A 9 1.40 27.50 -4.65
CA SER A 9 1.28 26.39 -3.70
C SER A 9 1.43 25.02 -4.37
N ASN A 10 0.77 24.81 -5.53
CA ASN A 10 0.90 23.57 -6.30
C ASN A 10 2.30 23.39 -6.86
N ASP A 11 2.94 24.48 -7.30
CA ASP A 11 4.33 24.47 -7.77
C ASP A 11 5.29 24.07 -6.64
N THR A 12 5.01 24.46 -5.39
CA THR A 12 5.86 24.15 -4.22
C THR A 12 5.74 22.66 -3.79
N ILE A 13 4.55 22.08 -3.88
CA ILE A 13 4.37 20.63 -3.64
C ILE A 13 5.06 19.84 -4.75
N ALA A 14 4.86 20.22 -6.02
CA ALA A 14 5.54 19.56 -7.14
C ALA A 14 7.07 19.65 -7.05
N GLU A 15 7.62 20.78 -6.59
CA GLU A 15 9.06 20.99 -6.40
C GLU A 15 9.63 20.18 -5.23
N THR A 16 8.90 20.00 -4.13
CA THR A 16 9.37 19.22 -2.96
C THR A 16 9.60 17.74 -3.29
N PHE A 17 8.92 17.22 -4.30
CA PHE A 17 9.06 15.84 -4.76
C PHE A 17 9.89 15.74 -6.05
N LYS A 18 10.61 16.78 -6.46
CA LYS A 18 11.47 16.75 -7.64
C LYS A 18 12.83 16.09 -7.35
N ASP A 19 13.23 16.06 -6.09
CA ASP A 19 14.53 15.55 -5.61
C ASP A 19 14.49 14.06 -5.25
N ILE A 20 13.84 13.23 -6.07
CA ILE A 20 13.82 11.78 -5.84
C ILE A 20 14.80 11.12 -6.78
N ILE A 21 15.74 10.36 -6.22
CA ILE A 21 16.60 9.50 -7.02
C ILE A 21 15.72 8.38 -7.59
N PRO A 22 15.53 8.31 -8.92
CA PRO A 22 14.76 7.24 -9.51
C PRO A 22 15.46 5.91 -9.27
N LEU A 23 14.70 4.88 -8.90
CA LEU A 23 15.23 3.53 -8.80
C LEU A 23 15.65 3.04 -10.19
N SER A 24 16.68 2.22 -10.22
CA SER A 24 17.08 1.51 -11.42
C SER A 24 15.99 0.54 -11.87
N PHE A 25 15.98 0.21 -13.16
CA PHE A 25 15.01 -0.73 -13.72
C PHE A 25 15.03 -2.10 -13.00
N GLY A 26 16.21 -2.57 -12.60
CA GLY A 26 16.35 -3.83 -11.85
C GLY A 26 15.74 -3.77 -10.45
N GLU A 27 15.88 -2.64 -9.75
CA GLU A 27 15.27 -2.42 -8.43
C GLU A 27 13.75 -2.35 -8.52
N GLU A 28 13.20 -1.67 -9.54
CA GLU A 28 11.75 -1.61 -9.77
C GLU A 28 11.18 -3.01 -10.03
N ILE A 29 11.85 -3.83 -10.84
CA ILE A 29 11.44 -5.23 -11.08
C ILE A 29 11.53 -6.05 -9.79
N GLY A 30 12.64 -5.96 -9.06
CA GLY A 30 12.84 -6.71 -7.82
C GLY A 30 11.78 -6.39 -6.77
N ASN A 31 11.45 -5.11 -6.61
CA ASN A 31 10.41 -4.65 -5.69
C ASN A 31 9.02 -5.06 -6.17
N ALA A 32 8.68 -4.87 -7.45
CA ALA A 32 7.40 -5.30 -7.99
C ALA A 32 7.20 -6.83 -7.84
N ALA A 33 8.22 -7.63 -8.11
CA ALA A 33 8.14 -9.09 -8.01
C ALA A 33 8.03 -9.57 -6.56
N SER A 34 8.86 -9.03 -5.65
CA SER A 34 8.83 -9.41 -4.24
C SER A 34 7.51 -9.03 -3.55
N HIS A 35 7.04 -7.79 -3.76
CA HIS A 35 5.76 -7.35 -3.22
C HIS A 35 4.59 -8.06 -3.90
N GLY A 36 4.67 -8.32 -5.21
CA GLY A 36 3.62 -9.04 -5.94
C GLY A 36 3.45 -10.48 -5.47
N LEU A 37 4.56 -11.18 -5.20
CA LEU A 37 4.53 -12.50 -4.59
C LEU A 37 3.89 -12.46 -3.19
N ALA A 38 4.25 -11.49 -2.36
CA ALA A 38 3.67 -11.32 -1.04
C ALA A 38 2.16 -11.01 -1.09
N ALA A 39 1.72 -10.20 -2.05
CA ALA A 39 0.30 -9.90 -2.30
C ALA A 39 -0.48 -11.16 -2.71
N LEU A 40 0.07 -11.99 -3.60
CA LEU A 40 -0.57 -13.24 -4.01
C LEU A 40 -0.67 -14.23 -2.84
N LEU A 41 0.41 -14.40 -2.07
CA LEU A 41 0.40 -15.27 -0.89
C LEU A 41 -0.64 -14.82 0.13
N THR A 42 -0.72 -13.52 0.43
CA THR A 42 -1.70 -12.98 1.39
C THR A 42 -3.14 -13.11 0.89
N LEU A 43 -3.39 -12.92 -0.41
CA LEU A 43 -4.70 -13.14 -1.02
C LEU A 43 -5.16 -14.60 -0.85
N LEU A 44 -4.25 -15.57 -1.00
CA LEU A 44 -4.56 -17.00 -0.80
C LEU A 44 -4.74 -17.36 0.68
N VAL A 45 -4.00 -16.70 1.58
CA VAL A 45 -4.11 -16.90 3.03
C VAL A 45 -5.41 -16.33 3.60
N LEU A 46 -5.96 -15.26 3.02
CA LEU A 46 -7.16 -14.58 3.51
C LEU A 46 -8.36 -15.51 3.80
N PRO A 47 -8.86 -16.35 2.86
CA PRO A 47 -9.99 -17.23 3.13
C PRO A 47 -9.66 -18.29 4.20
N TYR A 48 -8.43 -18.80 4.22
CA TYR A 48 -7.99 -19.75 5.23
C TYR A 48 -8.01 -19.11 6.63
N ALA A 49 -7.42 -17.92 6.77
CA ALA A 49 -7.39 -17.20 8.04
C ALA A 49 -8.80 -16.87 8.55
N ALA A 50 -9.68 -16.37 7.66
CA ALA A 50 -11.05 -16.03 8.01
C ALA A 50 -11.86 -17.23 8.53
N VAL A 51 -11.77 -18.38 7.85
CA VAL A 51 -12.48 -19.61 8.24
C VAL A 51 -11.89 -20.21 9.52
N HIS A 52 -10.56 -20.28 9.61
CA HIS A 52 -9.89 -20.84 10.78
C HIS A 52 -10.23 -20.05 12.05
N SER A 53 -10.16 -18.71 11.98
CA SER A 53 -10.51 -17.84 13.11
C SER A 53 -11.99 -17.89 13.48
N TYR A 54 -12.88 -18.08 12.49
CA TYR A 54 -14.31 -18.31 12.75
C TYR A 54 -14.53 -19.59 13.56
N ILE A 55 -13.90 -20.70 13.16
CA ILE A 55 -14.03 -21.98 13.86
C ILE A 55 -13.47 -21.89 15.28
N ALA A 56 -12.37 -21.16 15.47
CA ALA A 56 -11.72 -21.04 16.77
C ALA A 56 -12.51 -20.17 17.76
N ASN A 57 -12.97 -18.98 17.34
CA ASN A 57 -13.48 -17.95 18.27
C ASN A 57 -14.70 -17.18 17.72
N GLY A 58 -15.33 -17.66 16.66
CA GLY A 58 -16.57 -17.10 16.10
C GLY A 58 -16.37 -15.86 15.23
N THR A 59 -17.49 -15.17 14.96
CA THR A 59 -17.56 -14.10 13.95
C THR A 59 -16.60 -12.95 14.23
N LEU A 60 -16.47 -12.50 15.48
CA LEU A 60 -15.62 -11.35 15.81
C LEU A 60 -14.15 -11.62 15.48
N ALA A 61 -13.66 -12.82 15.81
CA ALA A 61 -12.29 -13.24 15.50
C ALA A 61 -12.04 -13.40 14.00
N SER A 62 -13.04 -13.89 13.24
CA SER A 62 -12.96 -13.97 11.78
C SER A 62 -12.88 -12.58 11.14
N VAL A 63 -13.71 -11.64 11.59
CA VAL A 63 -13.71 -10.26 11.09
C VAL A 63 -12.39 -9.57 11.41
N SER A 64 -11.91 -9.64 12.64
CA SER A 64 -10.65 -9.01 13.02
C SER A 64 -9.45 -9.59 12.27
N MET A 65 -9.35 -10.92 12.15
CA MET A 65 -8.29 -11.53 11.35
C MET A 65 -8.40 -11.20 9.86
N SER A 66 -9.62 -11.06 9.32
CA SER A 66 -9.81 -10.63 7.93
C SER A 66 -9.32 -9.19 7.73
N ILE A 67 -9.60 -8.27 8.66
CA ILE A 67 -9.11 -6.89 8.58
C ILE A 67 -7.58 -6.85 8.58
N TYR A 68 -6.94 -7.63 9.46
CA TYR A 68 -5.48 -7.77 9.49
C TYR A 68 -4.92 -8.27 8.15
N VAL A 69 -5.45 -9.36 7.60
CA VAL A 69 -4.90 -9.92 6.36
C VAL A 69 -5.18 -9.01 5.15
N ILE A 70 -6.35 -8.36 5.11
CA ILE A 70 -6.70 -7.40 4.05
C ILE A 70 -5.78 -6.18 4.09
N SER A 71 -5.44 -5.65 5.27
CA SER A 71 -4.55 -4.49 5.36
C SER A 71 -3.15 -4.79 4.82
N ILE A 72 -2.60 -5.97 5.14
CA ILE A 72 -1.32 -6.45 4.62
C ILE A 72 -1.39 -6.68 3.10
N PHE A 73 -2.48 -7.27 2.60
CA PHE A 73 -2.71 -7.44 1.17
C PHE A 73 -2.72 -6.09 0.43
N MET A 74 -3.47 -5.11 0.95
CA MET A 74 -3.56 -3.77 0.37
C MET A 74 -2.20 -3.06 0.33
N MET A 75 -1.38 -3.24 1.36
CA MET A 75 0.00 -2.73 1.40
C MET A 75 0.85 -3.34 0.27
N PHE A 76 0.87 -4.67 0.14
CA PHE A 76 1.69 -5.31 -0.88
C PHE A 76 1.20 -5.04 -2.31
N ILE A 77 -0.10 -5.04 -2.56
CA ILE A 77 -0.62 -4.79 -3.91
C ILE A 77 -0.42 -3.33 -4.32
N SER A 78 -0.58 -2.37 -3.39
CA SER A 78 -0.29 -0.96 -3.67
C SER A 78 1.16 -0.77 -4.07
N SER A 79 2.10 -1.40 -3.36
CA SER A 79 3.53 -1.32 -3.67
C SER A 79 3.88 -1.97 -5.01
N THR A 80 3.24 -3.10 -5.32
CA THR A 80 3.39 -3.77 -6.61
C THR A 80 2.97 -2.86 -7.76
N ILE A 81 1.83 -2.19 -7.64
CA ILE A 81 1.32 -1.25 -8.65
C ILE A 81 2.24 -0.02 -8.75
N TYR A 82 2.73 0.51 -7.63
CA TYR A 82 3.68 1.61 -7.59
C TYR A 82 4.98 1.29 -8.34
N HIS A 83 5.59 0.13 -8.07
CA HIS A 83 6.85 -0.30 -8.69
C HIS A 83 6.69 -0.76 -10.15
N SER A 84 5.48 -1.15 -10.55
CA SER A 84 5.17 -1.45 -11.95
C SER A 84 4.94 -0.20 -12.81
N MET A 85 4.85 0.99 -12.18
CA MET A 85 4.56 2.24 -12.88
C MET A 85 5.82 2.90 -13.43
N GLN A 86 5.71 3.47 -14.63
CA GLN A 86 6.79 4.21 -15.29
C GLN A 86 7.25 5.41 -14.45
N ASN A 87 8.57 5.60 -14.39
CA ASN A 87 9.21 6.74 -13.75
C ASN A 87 8.74 8.08 -14.35
N GLU A 88 8.78 9.13 -13.52
CA GLU A 88 8.46 10.52 -13.90
C GLU A 88 7.01 10.75 -14.36
N THR A 89 6.09 9.86 -14.01
CA THR A 89 4.65 10.04 -14.28
C THR A 89 3.87 10.59 -13.09
N PRO A 90 2.83 11.40 -13.29
CA PRO A 90 1.92 11.84 -12.21
C PRO A 90 1.25 10.66 -11.49
N HIS A 91 1.03 9.54 -12.19
CA HIS A 91 0.45 8.33 -11.61
C HIS A 91 1.38 7.69 -10.58
N LYS A 92 2.68 7.60 -10.88
CA LYS A 92 3.67 7.07 -9.93
C LYS A 92 3.74 7.90 -8.65
N TYR A 93 3.56 9.22 -8.77
CA TYR A 93 3.49 10.11 -7.62
C TYR A 93 2.30 9.78 -6.71
N ILE A 94 1.09 9.68 -7.26
CA ILE A 94 -0.12 9.35 -6.47
C ILE A 94 0.01 7.96 -5.85
N LEU A 95 0.48 6.98 -6.62
CA LEU A 95 0.67 5.61 -6.15
C LEU A 95 1.70 5.51 -5.02
N ARG A 96 2.74 6.35 -5.03
CA ARG A 96 3.70 6.41 -3.92
C ARG A 96 3.04 6.85 -2.62
N ILE A 97 2.20 7.89 -2.67
CA ILE A 97 1.48 8.38 -1.50
C ILE A 97 0.59 7.26 -0.95
N ILE A 98 -0.12 6.55 -1.83
CA ILE A 98 -0.97 5.42 -1.45
C ILE A 98 -0.11 4.31 -0.81
N ASP A 99 1.01 3.95 -1.44
CA ASP A 99 1.90 2.89 -0.96
C ASP A 99 2.44 3.16 0.44
N HIS A 100 2.94 4.38 0.67
CA HIS A 100 3.43 4.79 2.00
C HIS A 100 2.28 4.89 3.02
N SER A 101 1.10 5.30 2.59
CA SER A 101 -0.09 5.36 3.45
C SER A 101 -0.53 3.97 3.90
N MET A 102 -0.41 2.96 3.03
CA MET A 102 -0.83 1.60 3.35
C MET A 102 0.03 0.93 4.43
N ILE A 103 1.26 1.39 4.66
CA ILE A 103 2.07 0.94 5.81
C ILE A 103 1.36 1.29 7.12
N TYR A 104 0.79 2.50 7.25
CA TYR A 104 0.04 2.88 8.44
C TYR A 104 -1.26 2.09 8.61
N VAL A 105 -1.95 1.79 7.50
CA VAL A 105 -3.13 0.93 7.50
C VAL A 105 -2.78 -0.51 7.92
N ALA A 106 -1.67 -1.04 7.42
CA ALA A 106 -1.15 -2.35 7.79
C ALA A 106 -0.81 -2.42 9.29
N ILE A 107 -0.09 -1.42 9.81
CA ILE A 107 0.23 -1.30 11.24
C ILE A 107 -1.06 -1.33 12.08
N SER A 108 -2.05 -0.50 11.74
CA SER A 108 -3.35 -0.49 12.43
C SER A 108 -4.04 -1.85 12.37
N GLY A 109 -4.04 -2.49 11.19
CA GLY A 109 -4.61 -3.83 11.00
C GLY A 109 -3.96 -4.89 11.89
N THR A 110 -2.65 -4.81 12.18
CA THR A 110 -1.95 -5.79 13.04
C THR A 110 -2.47 -5.81 14.48
N TYR A 111 -3.08 -4.73 14.94
CA TYR A 111 -3.69 -4.68 16.28
C TYR A 111 -5.09 -5.29 16.31
N THR A 112 -5.81 -5.34 15.18
CA THR A 112 -7.22 -5.74 15.15
C THR A 112 -7.54 -7.13 15.73
N PRO A 113 -6.74 -8.20 15.53
CA PRO A 113 -7.04 -9.52 16.12
C PRO A 113 -6.56 -9.68 17.56
N ILE A 114 -5.78 -8.71 18.08
CA ILE A 114 -5.21 -8.74 19.44
C ILE A 114 -6.12 -8.01 20.44
N CYS A 115 -6.80 -6.96 19.98
CA CYS A 115 -7.66 -6.09 20.78
C CYS A 115 -9.09 -6.59 20.93
#